data_AF-K6YBU2-F1
#
_entry.id   AF-K6YBU2-F1
#
_cell.length_a   1.000
_cell.length_b   1.000
_cell.length_c   1.000
_cell.angle_alpha   90.00
_cell.angle_beta   90.00
_cell.angle_gamma   90.00
#
_symmetry.space_group_name_H-M   'P 1'
#
loop_
_entity.id
_entity.type
_entity.pdbx_description
1 polymer ?
#
loop_
_entity_poly.entity_id
_entity_poly.type
_entity_poly.pdbx_seq_one_letter_code
_entity_poly.pdbx_strand_id
1 'polypeptide(L)'
;MSNNIANQFETPVLFYVLCLVFYSINAADIVAIGLAWLFALSRFAHAYVHIGSNYVPMRLRLFLLGCFVLIAMLILAAWKLASV
;
A
#
# COMPACT_ATOMS: atom_id res chain seq x y z
N MET A 1 -12.81 -12.40 -13.67
CA MET A 1 -12.10 -11.17 -14.09
C MET A 1 -12.43 -9.96 -13.21
N SER A 2 -13.68 -9.73 -12.82
CA SER A 2 -14.07 -8.62 -11.93
C SER A 2 -13.24 -8.50 -10.64
N ASN A 3 -13.07 -9.58 -9.87
CA ASN A 3 -12.34 -9.53 -8.58
C ASN A 3 -10.86 -9.11 -8.72
N ASN A 4 -10.20 -9.48 -9.82
CA ASN A 4 -8.80 -9.08 -10.03
C ASN A 4 -8.69 -7.57 -10.30
N ILE A 5 -9.62 -7.03 -11.10
CA ILE A 5 -9.69 -5.60 -11.40
C ILE A 5 -10.08 -4.81 -10.15
N ALA A 6 -11.11 -5.24 -9.42
CA ALA A 6 -11.55 -4.60 -8.18
C ALA A 6 -10.40 -4.50 -7.17
N ASN A 7 -9.69 -5.60 -6.91
CA ASN A 7 -8.56 -5.62 -6.00
C ASN A 7 -7.39 -4.71 -6.42
N GLN A 8 -7.19 -4.51 -7.74
CA GLN A 8 -6.20 -3.56 -8.25
C GLN A 8 -6.59 -2.10 -8.01
N PHE A 9 -7.87 -1.79 -7.81
CA PHE A 9 -8.36 -0.45 -7.48
C PHE A 9 -8.53 -0.24 -5.97
N GLU A 10 -8.98 -1.25 -5.22
CA GLU A 10 -9.18 -1.16 -3.77
C GLU A 10 -7.89 -0.80 -3.04
N THR A 11 -6.80 -1.53 -3.32
CA THR A 11 -5.53 -1.33 -2.59
C THR A 11 -4.87 0.02 -2.88
N PRO A 12 -4.75 0.53 -4.12
CA PRO A 12 -4.21 1.86 -4.36
C PRO A 12 -5.13 2.99 -3.91
N VAL A 13 -6.46 2.83 -3.96
CA VAL A 13 -7.38 3.85 -3.45
C VAL A 13 -7.17 4.03 -1.94
N LEU A 14 -7.05 2.94 -1.18
CA LEU A 14 -6.72 3.00 0.26
C LEU A 14 -5.38 3.70 0.52
N PHE A 15 -4.35 3.41 -0.28
CA PHE A 15 -3.06 4.09 -0.21
C PHE A 15 -3.20 5.62 -0.36
N TYR A 16 -3.88 6.08 -1.40
CA TYR A 16 -4.04 7.51 -1.65
C TYR A 16 -4.82 8.20 -0.53
N VAL A 17 -5.89 7.56 -0.02
CA VAL A 17 -6.64 8.08 1.13
C VAL A 17 -5.75 8.22 2.35
N LEU A 18 -4.92 7.23 2.67
CA LEU A 18 -3.98 7.30 3.80
C LEU A 18 -2.94 8.41 3.63
N CYS A 19 -2.39 8.61 2.42
CA CYS A 19 -1.49 9.72 2.14
C CYS A 19 -2.15 11.09 2.38
N LEU A 20 -3.41 11.25 1.95
CA LEU A 20 -4.17 12.48 2.18
C LEU A 20 -4.46 12.69 3.68
N VAL A 21 -4.74 11.63 4.42
CA VAL A 21 -4.90 11.70 5.88
C VAL A 21 -3.60 12.16 6.53
N PHE A 22 -2.46 11.54 6.23
CA PHE A 22 -1.17 11.96 6.79
C PHE A 22 -0.85 13.43 6.49
N TYR A 23 -1.18 13.89 5.29
CA TYR A 23 -1.02 15.29 4.90
C TYR A 23 -1.95 16.22 5.68
N SER A 24 -3.23 15.87 5.85
CA SER A 24 -4.21 16.74 6.51
C SER A 24 -3.94 16.95 8.00
N ILE A 25 -3.39 15.95 8.69
CA ILE A 25 -3.01 16.05 10.11
C ILE A 25 -1.55 16.51 10.32
N ASN A 26 -0.86 16.99 9.27
CA ASN A 26 0.55 17.36 9.31
C ASN A 26 1.48 16.27 9.89
N ALA A 27 1.14 14.99 9.69
CA ALA A 27 1.87 13.83 10.21
C ALA A 27 2.63 13.06 9.11
N ALA A 28 3.06 13.75 8.05
CA ALA A 28 3.85 13.18 6.96
C ALA A 28 5.34 13.08 7.34
N ASP A 29 5.65 12.31 8.39
CA ASP A 29 7.02 12.10 8.84
C ASP A 29 7.78 11.05 8.01
N ILE A 30 9.08 10.90 8.27
CA ILE A 30 9.97 10.01 7.52
C ILE A 30 9.49 8.55 7.52
N VAL A 31 8.81 8.10 8.58
CA VAL A 31 8.26 6.74 8.66
C VAL A 31 7.08 6.59 7.70
N ALA A 32 6.15 7.56 7.69
CA ALA A 32 5.02 7.57 6.76
C ALA A 32 5.49 7.59 5.29
N ILE A 33 6.51 8.41 4.98
CA ILE A 33 7.10 8.48 3.64
C ILE A 33 7.78 7.16 3.27
N GLY A 34 8.54 6.55 4.19
CA GLY A 34 9.20 5.27 3.98
C GLY A 34 8.21 4.14 3.68
N LEU A 35 7.11 4.05 4.46
CA LEU A 35 6.03 3.10 4.21
C LEU A 35 5.34 3.35 2.87
N ALA A 36 5.12 4.61 2.49
CA ALA A 36 4.51 4.95 1.22
C ALA A 36 5.36 4.50 0.01
N TRP A 37 6.67 4.71 0.07
CA TRP A 37 7.59 4.20 -0.94
C TRP A 37 7.64 2.68 -0.98
N LEU A 38 7.60 2.01 0.18
CA LEU A 38 7.56 0.55 0.26
C LEU A 38 6.30 -0.02 -0.43
N PHE A 39 5.14 0.63 -0.23
CA PHE A 39 3.92 0.27 -0.94
C PHE A 39 4.08 0.44 -2.46
N ALA A 40 4.58 1.60 -2.92
CA ALA A 40 4.80 1.87 -4.34
C ALA A 40 5.72 0.81 -4.98
N LEU A 41 6.85 0.49 -4.34
CA LEU A 41 7.79 -0.53 -4.80
C LEU A 41 7.15 -1.93 -4.87
N SER A 42 6.32 -2.29 -3.89
CA SER A 42 5.60 -3.57 -3.91
C SER A 42 4.69 -3.70 -5.14
N ARG A 43 4.05 -2.60 -5.56
CA ARG A 43 3.19 -2.56 -6.76
C ARG A 43 4.00 -2.69 -8.04
N PHE A 44 5.14 -2.00 -8.14
CA PHE A 44 6.03 -2.17 -9.28
C PHE A 44 6.56 -3.60 -9.39
N ALA A 45 6.99 -4.20 -8.27
CA ALA A 45 7.45 -5.59 -8.25
C ALA A 45 6.32 -6.57 -8.63
N HIS A 46 5.10 -6.36 -8.13
CA HIS A 46 3.94 -7.18 -8.47
C HIS A 46 3.61 -7.10 -9.97
N ALA A 47 3.63 -5.90 -10.55
CA ALA A 47 3.42 -5.68 -11.99
C ALA A 47 4.51 -6.35 -12.82
N TYR A 48 5.78 -6.23 -12.41
CA TYR A 48 6.91 -6.88 -13.07
C TYR A 48 6.77 -8.40 -13.11
N VAL A 49 6.41 -9.04 -11.97
CA VAL A 49 6.18 -10.49 -11.93
C VAL A 49 4.96 -10.90 -12.76
N HIS A 50 3.91 -10.07 -12.81
CA HIS A 50 2.71 -10.36 -13.57
C HIS A 50 2.95 -10.34 -15.08
N ILE A 51 3.74 -9.37 -15.59
CA ILE A 51 4.05 -9.21 -17.01
C ILE A 51 5.18 -10.15 -17.45
N GLY A 52 6.13 -10.47 -16.56
CA GLY A 52 7.26 -11.35 -16.84
C GLY A 52 6.97 -12.83 -16.61
N SER A 53 7.40 -13.35 -15.45
CA SER A 53 7.37 -14.80 -15.16
C SER A 53 5.95 -15.37 -14.95
N ASN A 54 4.98 -14.55 -14.54
CA ASN A 54 3.63 -14.94 -14.16
C ASN A 54 3.54 -16.07 -13.10
N TYR A 55 4.59 -16.26 -12.30
CA TYR A 55 4.60 -17.24 -11.22
C TYR A 55 3.62 -16.82 -10.10
N VAL A 56 2.50 -17.55 -10.01
CA VAL A 56 1.35 -17.20 -9.16
C VAL A 56 1.71 -17.05 -7.68
N PRO A 57 2.49 -17.95 -7.05
CA PRO A 57 2.83 -17.81 -5.63
C PRO A 57 3.64 -16.56 -5.31
N MET A 58 4.56 -16.15 -6.19
CA MET A 58 5.34 -14.92 -5.99
C MET A 58 4.46 -13.68 -6.11
N ARG A 59 3.57 -13.65 -7.11
CA ARG A 59 2.61 -12.56 -7.28
C ARG A 59 1.71 -12.41 -6.05
N LEU A 60 1.22 -13.52 -5.49
CA LEU A 60 0.41 -13.49 -4.26
C LEU A 60 1.20 -12.93 -3.06
N ARG A 61 2.46 -13.34 -2.88
CA ARG A 61 3.32 -12.82 -1.79
C ARG A 61 3.56 -11.32 -1.91
N LEU A 62 3.82 -10.82 -3.12
CA LEU A 62 4.01 -9.40 -3.37
C LEU A 62 2.72 -8.60 -3.13
N PHE A 63 1.57 -9.17 -3.49
CA PHE A 63 0.27 -8.58 -3.18
C PHE A 63 0.04 -8.48 -1.66
N LEU A 64 0.27 -9.57 -0.93
CA LEU A 64 0.14 -9.59 0.53
C LEU A 64 1.10 -8.62 1.22
N LEU A 65 2.34 -8.50 0.73
CA LEU A 65 3.29 -7.50 1.22
C LEU A 65 2.71 -6.10 1.10
N GLY A 66 2.13 -5.74 -0.04
CA GLY A 66 1.43 -4.46 -0.22
C GLY A 66 0.28 -4.28 0.79
N CYS A 67 -0.52 -5.31 1.06
CA CYS A 67 -1.57 -5.26 2.07
C CYS A 67 -1.03 -5.03 3.49
N PHE A 68 0.07 -5.70 3.87
CA PHE A 68 0.69 -5.49 5.18
C PHE A 68 1.22 -4.06 5.34
N VAL A 69 1.78 -3.48 4.27
CA VAL A 69 2.20 -2.07 4.28
C VAL A 69 1.01 -1.13 4.46
N LEU A 70 -0.12 -1.39 3.79
CA LEU A 70 -1.34 -0.60 3.99
C LEU A 70 -1.87 -0.69 5.42
N ILE A 71 -1.87 -1.89 6.02
CA ILE A 71 -2.26 -2.08 7.42
C ILE A 71 -1.32 -1.30 8.34
N ALA A 72 0.00 -1.35 8.09
CA ALA A 72 0.98 -0.59 8.87
C ALA A 72 0.75 0.93 8.74
N MET A 73 0.48 1.43 7.53
CA MET A 73 0.13 2.83 7.30
C MET A 73 -1.17 3.22 8.02
N LEU A 74 -2.19 2.35 8.03
CA LEU A 74 -3.44 2.58 8.74
C LEU A 74 -3.24 2.68 10.26
N ILE A 75 -2.47 1.76 10.84
CA ILE A 75 -2.13 1.77 12.26
C ILE A 75 -1.36 3.05 12.62
N LEU A 76 -0.37 3.42 11.80
CA LEU A 76 0.39 4.65 11.99
C LEU A 76 -0.51 5.89 11.91
N ALA A 77 -1.41 5.96 10.93
CA ALA A 77 -2.36 7.07 10.79
C ALA A 77 -3.27 7.17 12.01
N ALA A 78 -3.83 6.05 12.48
CA ALA A 78 -4.68 6.00 13.65
C ALA A 78 -3.94 6.43 14.92
N TRP A 79 -2.69 5.99 15.09
CA TRP A 79 -1.87 6.38 16.23
C TRP A 79 -1.51 7.87 16.21
N LYS A 80 -1.13 8.39 15.04
CA LYS A 80 -0.84 9.82 14.86
C LYS A 80 -2.08 10.67 15.16
N LEU A 81 -3.23 10.28 14.63
CA LEU A 81 -4.50 10.95 14.89
C LEU A 81 -4.88 10.96 16.38
N ALA A 82 -4.63 9.86 17.10
CA ALA A 82 -4.88 9.78 18.54
C ALA A 82 -3.87 10.58 19.39
N SER A 83 -2.72 10.94 18.82
CA SER A 83 -1.67 11.72 19.47
C SER A 83 -1.71 13.22 19.14
N VAL A 84 -2.58 13.64 18.22
CA VAL A 84 -2.88 15.04 17.91
C VAL A 84 -3.83 15.59 18.94
#